data_AF-A0A318SD12-F1
#
_entry.id   AF-A0A318SD12-F1
#
_cell.length_a   1.000
_cell.length_b   1.000
_cell.length_c   1.000
_cell.angle_alpha   90.00
_cell.angle_beta   90.00
_cell.angle_gamma   90.00
#
_symmetry.space_group_name_H-M   'P 1'
#
loop_
_entity.id
_entity.type
_entity.pdbx_description
1 polymer ?
#
loop_
_entity_poly.entity_id
_entity_poly.type
_entity_poly.pdbx_seq_one_letter_code
_entity_poly.pdbx_strand_id
1 'polypeptide(L)'
;MPHPDFVGLVQSLLATAEAAFGENTATTARARNDGLLATPDRARQTAERSLTLLVMLAEKTRGNLDFQEADLLTHAIASIRERLAETSN
;
A
#
# COMPACT_ATOMS: atom_id res chain seq x y z
N MET A 1 14.09 -9.76 16.42
CA MET A 1 14.83 -8.94 15.44
C MET A 1 14.06 -9.15 14.17
N PRO A 2 13.54 -8.07 13.57
CA PRO A 2 12.59 -8.18 12.48
C PRO A 2 13.28 -8.82 11.27
N HIS A 3 12.55 -9.68 10.57
CA HIS A 3 13.03 -10.33 9.37
C HIS A 3 13.12 -9.28 8.24
N PRO A 4 14.29 -9.03 7.65
CA PRO A 4 14.48 -7.93 6.70
C PRO A 4 13.58 -8.07 5.47
N ASP A 5 13.38 -9.30 4.98
CA ASP A 5 12.49 -9.56 3.83
C ASP A 5 11.02 -9.28 4.14
N PHE A 6 10.58 -9.55 5.38
CA PHE A 6 9.22 -9.26 5.80
C PHE A 6 8.99 -7.75 5.86
N VAL A 7 9.93 -7.02 6.49
CA VAL A 7 9.91 -5.56 6.54
C VAL A 7 9.88 -4.97 5.12
N GLY A 8 10.76 -5.46 4.23
CA GLY A 8 10.82 -5.02 2.84
C GLY A 8 9.53 -5.28 2.07
N LEU A 9 8.88 -6.43 2.29
CA LEU A 9 7.60 -6.76 1.67
C LEU A 9 6.49 -5.80 2.13
N VAL A 10 6.39 -5.56 3.44
CA VAL A 10 5.38 -4.64 4.00
C VAL A 10 5.59 -3.23 3.47
N GLN A 11 6.83 -2.74 3.47
CA GLN A 11 7.18 -1.42 2.93
C GLN A 11 6.92 -1.31 1.43
N SER A 12 7.19 -2.35 0.65
CA SER A 12 6.92 -2.36 -0.80
C SER A 12 5.42 -2.28 -1.11
N LEU A 13 4.59 -3.01 -0.37
CA LEU A 13 3.14 -2.96 -0.52
C LEU A 13 2.56 -1.60 -0.09
N LEU A 14 3.08 -1.03 1.00
CA LEU A 14 2.72 0.31 1.45
C LEU A 14 3.10 1.37 0.41
N ALA A 15 4.35 1.37 -0.06
CA ALA A 15 4.84 2.30 -1.07
C ALA A 15 4.06 2.20 -2.39
N THR A 16 3.63 0.99 -2.78
CA THR A 16 2.78 0.79 -3.96
C THR A 16 1.42 1.44 -3.80
N ALA A 17 0.80 1.32 -2.61
CA ALA A 17 -0.47 1.99 -2.32
C ALA A 17 -0.31 3.51 -2.27
N GLU A 18 0.76 4.01 -1.63
CA GLU A 18 1.08 5.44 -1.57
C GLU A 18 1.34 6.03 -2.96
N ALA A 19 2.10 5.36 -3.81
CA ALA A 19 2.35 5.78 -5.19
C ALA A 19 1.05 5.83 -6.01
N ALA A 20 0.13 4.89 -5.78
CA ALA A 20 -1.18 4.91 -6.43
C ALA A 20 -2.00 6.17 -6.06
N PHE A 21 -1.89 6.64 -4.81
CA PHE A 21 -2.54 7.88 -4.35
C PHE A 21 -1.75 9.16 -4.64
N GLY A 22 -0.44 9.04 -4.89
CA GLY A 22 0.51 10.10 -4.58
C GLY A 22 1.71 10.17 -5.49
N GLU A 23 1.62 9.71 -6.75
CA GLU A 23 2.61 10.02 -7.77
C GLU A 23 2.01 10.79 -8.97
N ASN A 24 1.52 12.00 -8.68
CA ASN A 24 1.52 13.13 -9.63
C ASN A 24 2.97 13.69 -9.82
N THR A 25 4.00 12.84 -9.81
CA THR A 25 5.39 13.28 -10.06
C THR A 25 5.54 13.68 -11.53
N ALA A 26 6.42 14.61 -11.86
CA ALA A 26 6.60 15.15 -13.21
C ALA A 26 6.87 14.08 -14.31
N THR A 27 7.25 12.85 -13.94
CA THR A 27 7.37 11.67 -14.79
C THR A 27 5.99 11.12 -15.24
N THR A 28 5.01 11.17 -14.35
CA THR A 28 3.61 10.80 -14.57
C THR A 28 2.89 11.80 -15.49
N ALA A 29 3.34 13.06 -15.52
CA ALA A 29 2.87 14.04 -16.51
C ALA A 29 3.18 13.64 -17.97
N ARG A 30 4.27 12.88 -18.21
CA ARG A 30 4.57 12.31 -19.54
C ARG A 30 3.71 11.09 -19.85
N ALA A 31 3.48 10.19 -18.89
CA ALA A 31 2.56 9.05 -19.06
C ALA A 31 1.08 9.46 -19.24
N ARG A 32 0.73 10.69 -18.85
CA ARG A 32 -0.60 11.32 -19.09
C ARG A 32 -0.85 11.57 -20.57
N ASN A 33 0.19 11.88 -21.35
CA ASN A 33 0.09 12.09 -22.80
C ASN A 33 0.01 10.78 -23.61
N ASP A 34 0.45 9.65 -23.04
CA ASP A 34 0.41 8.32 -23.66
C ASP A 34 -0.88 7.52 -23.34
N GLY A 35 -1.90 8.16 -22.75
CA GLY A 35 -3.21 7.54 -22.48
C GLY A 35 -3.20 6.48 -21.36
N LEU A 36 -2.13 6.42 -20.56
CA LEU A 36 -1.87 5.34 -19.62
C LEU A 36 -2.25 5.65 -18.16
N LEU A 37 -2.75 6.86 -17.85
CA LEU A 37 -3.08 7.20 -16.46
C LEU A 37 -4.55 7.02 -16.09
N ALA A 38 -4.72 5.95 -15.31
CA ALA A 38 -5.60 5.76 -14.16
C ALA A 38 -6.66 6.85 -13.93
N THR A 39 -7.90 6.49 -14.24
CA THR A 39 -9.04 7.09 -13.55
C THR A 39 -8.84 6.97 -12.03
N PRO A 40 -9.45 7.87 -11.23
CA PRO A 40 -9.46 7.76 -9.76
C PRO A 40 -9.78 6.35 -9.26
N ASP A 41 -10.60 5.61 -10.01
CA ASP A 41 -10.97 4.21 -9.74
C ASP A 41 -9.78 3.24 -9.80
N ARG A 42 -8.82 3.43 -10.72
CA ARG A 42 -7.64 2.55 -10.82
C ARG A 42 -6.62 2.79 -9.70
N ALA A 43 -6.46 4.05 -9.30
CA ALA A 43 -5.63 4.41 -8.14
C ALA A 43 -6.19 3.74 -6.87
N ARG A 44 -7.50 3.90 -6.65
CA ARG A 44 -8.23 3.25 -5.57
C ARG A 44 -8.11 1.73 -5.62
N GLN A 45 -8.35 1.11 -6.77
CA GLN A 45 -8.25 -0.35 -6.94
C GLN A 45 -6.86 -0.89 -6.62
N THR A 46 -5.81 -0.15 -7.00
CA THR A 46 -4.42 -0.53 -6.69
C THR A 46 -4.17 -0.51 -5.19
N ALA A 47 -4.61 0.54 -4.50
CA ALA A 47 -4.50 0.64 -3.06
C ALA A 47 -5.34 -0.43 -2.31
N GLU A 48 -6.57 -0.71 -2.76
CA GLU A 48 -7.42 -1.78 -2.22
C GLU A 48 -6.77 -3.16 -2.37
N ARG A 49 -6.09 -3.41 -3.49
CA ARG A 49 -5.34 -4.65 -3.71
C ARG A 49 -4.15 -4.76 -2.77
N SER A 50 -3.35 -3.71 -2.62
CA SER A 50 -2.25 -3.68 -1.65
C SER A 50 -2.74 -3.90 -0.21
N LEU A 51 -3.86 -3.26 0.16
CA LEU A 51 -4.50 -3.47 1.46
C LEU A 51 -4.92 -4.93 1.65
N THR A 52 -5.53 -5.54 0.64
CA THR A 52 -5.93 -6.95 0.68
C THR A 52 -4.74 -7.86 0.94
N LEU A 53 -3.61 -7.63 0.26
CA LEU A 53 -2.39 -8.42 0.45
C LEU A 53 -1.80 -8.24 1.86
N LEU A 54 -1.79 -7.03 2.40
CA LEU A 54 -1.33 -6.77 3.77
C LEU A 54 -2.25 -7.45 4.82
N VAL A 55 -3.56 -7.41 4.61
CA VAL A 55 -4.52 -8.12 5.48
C VAL A 55 -4.30 -9.63 5.42
N MET A 56 -4.15 -10.20 4.22
CA MET A 56 -3.82 -11.62 4.05
C MET A 56 -2.50 -11.98 4.73
N LEU A 57 -1.50 -11.10 4.64
CA LEU A 57 -0.22 -11.30 5.33
C LEU A 57 -0.45 -11.35 6.84
N ALA A 58 -1.21 -10.41 7.41
CA ALA A 58 -1.52 -10.37 8.84
C ALA A 58 -2.25 -11.62 9.34
N GLU A 59 -3.15 -12.17 8.52
CA GLU A 59 -3.84 -13.42 8.82
C GLU A 59 -2.88 -14.62 8.79
N LYS A 60 -2.04 -14.71 7.77
CA LYS A 60 -1.11 -15.84 7.58
C LYS A 60 0.08 -15.83 8.53
N THR A 61 0.50 -14.66 9.02
CA THR A 61 1.64 -14.52 9.93
C THR A 61 1.24 -14.36 11.39
N ARG A 62 -0.06 -14.45 11.72
CA ARG A 62 -0.56 -14.34 13.09
C ARG A 62 0.16 -15.32 14.02
N GLY A 63 0.73 -14.79 15.10
CA GLY A 63 1.49 -15.56 16.09
C GLY A 63 2.94 -15.87 15.72
N ASN A 64 3.36 -15.53 14.50
CA ASN A 64 4.72 -15.74 14.00
C ASN A 64 5.56 -14.45 13.88
N LEU A 65 4.95 -13.29 14.10
CA LEU A 65 5.62 -11.99 14.03
C LEU A 65 6.17 -11.58 15.38
N ASP A 66 7.35 -10.94 15.38
CA ASP A 66 7.80 -10.18 16.52
C ASP A 66 7.02 -8.86 16.67
N PHE A 67 7.22 -8.18 17.81
CA PHE A 67 6.47 -6.96 18.11
C PHE A 67 6.67 -5.86 17.05
N GLN A 68 7.89 -5.71 16.53
CA GLN A 68 8.19 -4.65 15.55
C GLN A 68 7.55 -4.98 14.20
N GLU A 69 7.56 -6.24 13.79
CA GLU A 69 6.91 -6.71 12.57
C GLU A 69 5.39 -6.56 12.63
N ALA A 70 4.79 -6.95 13.76
CA ALA A 70 3.36 -6.81 13.99
C ALA A 70 2.92 -5.33 14.01
N ASP A 71 3.71 -4.48 14.65
CA ASP A 71 3.47 -3.04 14.70
C ASP A 71 3.57 -2.40 13.31
N LEU A 72 4.64 -2.71 12.56
CA LEU A 72 4.84 -2.24 11.19
C LEU A 72 3.67 -2.64 10.27
N LEU A 73 3.26 -3.90 10.31
CA LEU A 73 2.16 -4.40 9.48
C LEU A 73 0.83 -3.73 9.85
N THR A 74 0.59 -3.54 11.14
CA THR A 74 -0.62 -2.87 11.63
C THR A 74 -0.66 -1.40 11.17
N HIS A 75 0.46 -0.69 11.28
CA HIS A 75 0.57 0.69 10.80
C HIS A 75 0.36 0.80 9.28
N ALA A 76 0.95 -0.09 8.49
CA ALA A 76 0.78 -0.09 7.03
C ALA A 76 -0.70 -0.31 6.63
N ILE A 77 -1.39 -1.24 7.29
CA ILE A 77 -2.83 -1.50 7.06
C ILE A 77 -3.66 -0.27 7.45
N ALA A 78 -3.37 0.35 8.60
CA ALA A 78 -4.10 1.52 9.08
C ALA A 78 -3.94 2.71 8.12
N SER A 79 -2.70 3.00 7.70
CA SER A 79 -2.39 4.09 6.76
C SER A 79 -3.19 4.00 5.46
N ILE A 80 -3.22 2.81 4.83
CA ILE A 80 -3.95 2.64 3.56
C ILE A 80 -5.46 2.76 3.77
N ARG A 81 -5.99 2.24 4.88
CA ARG A 81 -7.43 2.36 5.20
C ARG A 81 -7.84 3.80 5.40
N GLU A 82 -7.07 4.57 6.15
CA GLU A 82 -7.29 6.01 6.35
C GLU A 82 -7.31 6.74 5.01
N ARG A 83 -6.31 6.47 4.15
CA ARG A 83 -6.21 7.09 2.83
C ARG A 83 -7.38 6.74 1.89
N LEU A 84 -7.83 5.50 1.91
CA LEU A 84 -9.02 5.06 1.17
C LEU A 84 -10.30 5.73 1.68
N ALA A 85 -10.41 5.95 3.00
CA ALA A 85 -11.55 6.63 3.59
C ALA A 85 -11.57 8.12 3.21
N GLU A 86 -10.42 8.81 3.23
CA GLU A 86 -10.29 10.19 2.77
C GLU A 86 -10.68 10.38 1.30
N THR A 87 -10.33 9.41 0.45
CA THR A 87 -10.62 9.47 -1.00
C THR A 87 -12.07 9.09 -1.33
N SER A 88 -12.81 8.53 -0.37
CA SER A 88 -14.22 8.14 -0.54
C SER A 88 -15.22 9.24 -0.13
N ASN A 89 -14.74 10.34 0.44
CA ASN A 89 -15.53 11.45 0.97
C ASN A 89 -15.35 12.69 0.11
#